data_AF-A0A6C0D9U8-F1
#
_entry.id   AF-A0A6C0D9U8-F1
#
_cell.length_a   1.000
_cell.length_b   1.000
_cell.length_c   1.000
_cell.angle_alpha   90.00
_cell.angle_beta   90.00
_cell.angle_gamma   90.00
#
_symmetry.space_group_name_H-M   'P 1'
#
loop_
_entity.id
_entity.type
_entity.pdbx_description
1 polymer ?
#
loop_
_entity_poly.entity_id
_entity_poly.type
_entity_poly.pdbx_seq_one_letter_code
_entity_poly.pdbx_strand_id
1 'polypeptide(L)'
;MSDDEKFFTYGGLNLLYNDVEDILSRIKIDEVILVPFKINFNANRPFNTFLLMNDFTNILDFPHVNTGNANESEEFFLSTIYCYLYSILFSTSNTGFSNYNLEKFVSYIEFKGLYICENNVYVFIDLTKVEINNNLMSKNSIYWFALLDEIVNKKQICNIPISCEVTDLFLTNSEFIYFKNSKEEQIEIPTVVYTGTHEKNLEFEFIFGNSASDNSSILSSGFYFTDYNNAFRLGGWSLDYKDEFKYGKKVTEVENGKYSKGGITRYALFLGNNLIKMNYPNDTIDESEIKKERLNNTFSDADRMKTLDYTYEKMTLRISDHDGLWKQNYDSVYLGKLELDDGNFLKNTPMYVAKDYYSHTPLSYHYIDKTSLGSIFDENCNYRII
;
A
#
# COMPACT_ATOMS: atom_id res chain seq x y z
N MET A 1 -15.05 -7.57 -15.13
CA MET A 1 -15.89 -6.41 -14.80
C MET A 1 -17.07 -6.40 -15.74
N SER A 2 -18.29 -6.33 -15.18
CA SER A 2 -19.46 -6.01 -15.98
C SER A 2 -19.38 -4.53 -16.42
N ASP A 3 -20.01 -4.15 -17.54
CA ASP A 3 -19.96 -2.76 -18.02
C ASP A 3 -20.57 -1.74 -17.03
N ASP A 4 -21.36 -2.19 -16.05
CA ASP A 4 -21.93 -1.36 -14.99
C ASP A 4 -20.91 -0.90 -13.94
N GLU A 5 -19.76 -1.60 -13.79
CA GLU A 5 -18.68 -1.21 -12.86
C GLU A 5 -17.76 -0.12 -13.41
N LYS A 6 -17.91 0.25 -14.70
CA LYS A 6 -17.11 1.33 -15.32
C LYS A 6 -17.67 2.73 -15.05
N PHE A 7 -18.89 2.83 -14.53
CA PHE A 7 -19.51 4.10 -14.20
C PHE A 7 -19.34 4.39 -12.70
N PHE A 8 -18.48 5.34 -12.39
CA PHE A 8 -18.31 5.88 -11.04
C PHE A 8 -18.41 7.40 -11.07
N THR A 9 -18.77 7.99 -9.94
CA THR A 9 -18.78 9.44 -9.72
C THR A 9 -17.81 9.76 -8.58
N TYR A 10 -17.12 10.90 -8.71
CA TYR A 10 -16.25 11.44 -7.67
C TYR A 10 -16.89 12.70 -7.10
N GLY A 11 -17.66 12.54 -6.02
CA GLY A 11 -18.50 13.59 -5.46
C GLY A 11 -17.74 14.85 -5.05
N GLY A 12 -16.51 14.69 -4.55
CA GLY A 12 -15.65 15.81 -4.15
C GLY A 12 -15.41 16.84 -5.25
N LEU A 13 -15.42 16.45 -6.53
CA LEU A 13 -15.26 17.40 -7.63
C LEU A 13 -16.39 18.43 -7.72
N ASN A 14 -17.57 18.10 -7.19
CA ASN A 14 -18.71 19.04 -7.16
C ASN A 14 -18.53 20.16 -6.12
N LEU A 15 -17.57 20.03 -5.20
CA LEU A 15 -17.24 21.06 -4.22
C LEU A 15 -16.27 22.12 -4.78
N LEU A 16 -15.75 21.90 -6.00
CA LEU A 16 -14.71 22.73 -6.58
C LEU A 16 -15.30 23.92 -7.34
N TYR A 17 -14.66 25.07 -7.17
CA TYR A 17 -14.90 26.27 -7.94
C TYR A 17 -14.10 26.22 -9.24
N ASN A 18 -14.75 26.54 -10.36
CA ASN A 18 -14.10 26.55 -11.68
C ASN A 18 -13.68 27.94 -12.15
N ASP A 19 -14.19 29.00 -11.52
CA ASP A 19 -13.89 30.38 -11.90
C ASP A 19 -12.63 30.88 -11.16
N VAL A 20 -11.47 30.66 -11.78
CA VAL A 20 -10.17 30.99 -11.21
C VAL A 20 -10.02 32.51 -11.07
N GLU A 21 -10.37 33.27 -12.11
CA GLU A 21 -10.23 34.74 -12.11
C GLU A 21 -11.08 35.41 -11.01
N ASP A 22 -12.30 34.93 -10.79
CA ASP A 22 -13.18 35.44 -9.74
C ASP A 22 -12.58 35.20 -8.34
N ILE A 23 -11.95 34.04 -8.12
CA ILE A 23 -11.32 33.70 -6.84
C ILE A 23 -10.06 34.52 -6.62
N LEU A 24 -9.16 34.55 -7.61
CA LEU A 24 -7.88 35.25 -7.51
C LEU A 24 -8.09 36.77 -7.27
N SER A 25 -9.18 37.34 -7.78
CA SER A 25 -9.50 38.77 -7.60
C SER A 25 -10.16 39.12 -6.26
N ARG A 26 -10.78 38.14 -5.58
CA ARG A 26 -11.60 38.39 -4.37
C ARG A 26 -10.88 38.11 -3.07
N ILE A 27 -9.90 37.20 -3.07
CA ILE A 27 -9.31 36.66 -1.84
C ILE A 27 -7.84 37.01 -1.79
N LYS A 28 -7.39 37.44 -0.61
CA LYS A 28 -5.96 37.51 -0.34
C LYS A 28 -5.47 36.09 -0.08
N ILE A 29 -4.71 35.56 -1.04
CA ILE A 29 -4.18 34.20 -0.97
C ILE A 29 -2.93 34.21 -0.10
N ASP A 30 -2.94 33.39 0.94
CA ASP A 30 -1.76 33.16 1.78
C ASP A 30 -0.89 32.08 1.12
N GLU A 31 -1.48 30.95 0.73
CA GLU A 31 -0.77 29.85 0.05
C GLU A 31 -1.59 29.20 -1.07
N VAL A 32 -0.87 28.67 -2.09
CA VAL A 32 -1.43 27.85 -3.17
C VAL A 32 -0.91 26.43 -2.99
N ILE A 33 -1.81 25.54 -2.59
CA ILE A 33 -1.55 24.15 -2.25
C ILE A 33 -2.06 23.29 -3.40
N LEU A 34 -1.20 22.45 -3.98
CA LEU A 34 -1.63 21.54 -5.04
C LEU A 34 -2.21 20.28 -4.42
N VAL A 35 -3.31 19.78 -4.99
CA VAL A 35 -3.88 18.48 -4.66
C VAL A 35 -3.89 17.61 -5.92
N PRO A 36 -2.71 17.14 -6.39
CA PRO A 36 -2.66 16.27 -7.55
C PRO A 36 -3.12 14.88 -7.15
N PHE A 37 -4.03 14.31 -7.91
CA PHE A 37 -4.56 12.97 -7.67
C PHE A 37 -4.54 12.14 -8.95
N LYS A 38 -4.58 10.82 -8.79
CA LYS A 38 -4.63 9.86 -9.89
C LYS A 38 -5.71 8.83 -9.59
N ILE A 39 -6.60 8.61 -10.54
CA ILE A 39 -7.56 7.51 -10.51
C ILE A 39 -6.89 6.28 -11.12
N ASN A 40 -6.75 5.23 -10.34
CA ASN A 40 -6.10 3.99 -10.74
C ASN A 40 -7.16 2.96 -11.18
N PHE A 41 -6.96 2.38 -12.37
CA PHE A 41 -7.87 1.39 -12.97
C PHE A 41 -7.26 -0.01 -13.08
N ASN A 42 -6.07 -0.23 -12.50
CA ASN A 42 -5.33 -1.49 -12.62
C ASN A 42 -5.87 -2.61 -11.71
N ALA A 43 -6.73 -2.27 -10.75
CA ALA A 43 -7.40 -3.22 -9.87
C ALA A 43 -8.84 -3.50 -10.32
N ASN A 44 -9.53 -4.41 -9.63
CA ASN A 44 -10.95 -4.68 -9.87
C ASN A 44 -11.88 -3.47 -9.68
N ARG A 45 -11.43 -2.42 -8.98
CA ARG A 45 -12.23 -1.24 -8.64
C ARG A 45 -11.37 0.02 -8.79
N PRO A 46 -11.94 1.16 -9.24
CA PRO A 46 -11.21 2.41 -9.29
C PRO A 46 -10.88 2.91 -7.88
N PHE A 47 -9.69 3.48 -7.69
CA PHE A 47 -9.29 4.09 -6.43
C PHE A 47 -8.36 5.29 -6.65
N ASN A 48 -8.41 6.26 -5.73
CA ASN A 48 -7.54 7.43 -5.75
C ASN A 48 -6.19 7.15 -5.10
N THR A 49 -5.16 7.74 -5.69
CA THR A 49 -3.90 8.04 -5.01
C THR A 49 -3.60 9.53 -5.12
N PHE A 50 -3.11 10.14 -4.05
CA PHE A 50 -2.76 11.56 -4.01
C PHE A 50 -1.24 11.72 -4.03
N LEU A 51 -0.75 12.70 -4.79
CA LEU A 51 0.67 13.05 -4.84
C LEU A 51 1.00 13.91 -3.62
N LEU A 52 1.88 13.40 -2.77
CA LEU A 52 2.50 14.13 -1.67
C LEU A 52 3.99 14.34 -1.98
N MET A 53 4.58 15.40 -1.42
CA MET A 53 6.01 15.68 -1.49
C MET A 53 6.67 15.43 -0.15
N ASN A 54 7.87 14.86 -0.20
CA ASN A 54 8.73 14.72 0.96
C ASN A 54 9.49 16.02 1.17
N ASP A 55 9.25 16.68 2.30
CA ASP A 55 9.97 17.90 2.65
C ASP A 55 11.38 17.58 3.20
N PHE A 56 12.12 18.64 3.56
CA PHE A 56 13.46 18.48 4.15
C PHE A 56 13.43 17.95 5.59
N THR A 57 12.27 17.92 6.25
CA THR A 57 12.08 17.36 7.59
C THR A 57 11.66 15.89 7.57
N ASN A 58 11.50 15.32 6.37
CA ASN A 58 11.02 13.98 6.12
C ASN A 58 9.56 13.77 6.57
N ILE A 59 8.72 14.76 6.31
CA ILE A 59 7.27 14.74 6.44
C ILE A 59 6.66 14.87 5.03
N LEU A 60 5.64 14.07 4.75
CA LEU A 60 4.90 14.12 3.51
C LEU A 60 3.78 15.15 3.60
N ASP A 61 3.77 16.09 2.67
CA ASP A 61 2.74 17.13 2.58
C ASP A 61 2.28 17.34 1.13
N PHE A 62 1.23 18.11 0.91
CA PHE A 62 0.88 18.55 -0.43
C PHE A 62 1.98 19.45 -1.04
N PRO A 63 2.19 19.43 -2.37
CA PRO A 63 3.08 20.37 -3.02
C PRO A 63 2.61 21.82 -2.86
N HIS A 64 3.51 22.71 -2.51
CA HIS A 64 3.23 24.15 -2.35
C HIS A 64 3.84 24.96 -3.50
N VAL A 65 3.05 25.85 -4.10
CA VAL A 65 3.52 26.74 -5.17
C VAL A 65 3.48 28.18 -4.71
N ASN A 66 4.63 28.86 -4.81
CA ASN A 66 4.66 30.31 -4.68
C ASN A 66 4.31 30.92 -6.04
N THR A 67 3.08 31.38 -6.18
CA THR A 67 2.59 32.00 -7.43
C THR A 67 2.92 33.50 -7.53
N GLY A 68 3.67 34.07 -6.57
CA GLY A 68 3.94 35.50 -6.54
C GLY A 68 2.67 36.33 -6.32
N ASN A 69 2.62 37.55 -6.88
CA ASN A 69 1.42 38.38 -6.80
C ASN A 69 0.29 37.74 -7.64
N ALA A 70 -0.73 37.21 -6.98
CA ALA A 70 -1.90 36.53 -7.57
C ALA A 70 -2.81 37.39 -8.49
N ASN A 71 -2.33 38.54 -8.97
CA ASN A 71 -3.04 39.42 -9.91
C ASN A 71 -2.78 39.07 -11.39
N GLU A 72 -2.13 37.95 -11.66
CA GLU A 72 -1.84 37.48 -13.02
C GLU A 72 -3.02 36.68 -13.60
N SER A 73 -3.06 36.50 -14.93
CA SER A 73 -4.17 35.80 -15.60
C SER A 73 -4.25 34.33 -15.20
N GLU A 74 -5.43 33.72 -15.36
CA GLU A 74 -5.65 32.28 -15.15
C GLU A 74 -4.64 31.42 -15.94
N GLU A 75 -4.34 31.80 -17.19
CA GLU A 75 -3.38 31.11 -18.03
C GLU A 75 -1.97 31.08 -17.42
N PHE A 76 -1.51 32.20 -16.87
CA PHE A 76 -0.21 32.27 -16.21
C PHE A 76 -0.17 31.43 -14.92
N PHE A 77 -1.24 31.51 -14.13
CA PHE A 77 -1.41 30.75 -12.91
C PHE A 77 -1.32 29.23 -13.17
N LEU A 78 -2.12 28.72 -14.12
CA LEU A 78 -2.12 27.30 -14.49
C LEU A 78 -0.79 26.87 -15.14
N SER A 79 -0.20 27.70 -15.99
CA SER A 79 1.10 27.43 -16.61
C SER A 79 2.21 27.25 -15.56
N THR A 80 2.22 28.10 -14.52
CA THR A 80 3.17 28.01 -13.41
C THR A 80 3.02 26.69 -12.66
N ILE A 81 1.79 26.31 -12.34
CA ILE A 81 1.45 25.04 -11.68
C ILE A 81 1.88 23.83 -12.51
N TYR A 82 1.59 23.82 -13.80
CA TYR A 82 1.96 22.72 -14.69
C TYR A 82 3.48 22.59 -14.85
N CYS A 83 4.20 23.71 -14.99
CA CYS A 83 5.67 23.70 -15.03
C CYS A 83 6.26 23.16 -13.72
N TYR A 84 5.70 23.56 -12.58
CA TYR A 84 6.13 23.07 -11.27
C TYR A 84 5.91 21.56 -11.12
N LEU A 85 4.71 21.05 -11.42
CA LEU A 85 4.43 19.62 -11.36
C LEU A 85 5.30 18.80 -12.32
N TYR A 86 5.50 19.30 -13.54
CA TYR A 86 6.41 18.68 -14.49
C TYR A 86 7.82 18.57 -13.91
N SER A 87 8.31 19.64 -13.26
CA SER A 87 9.63 19.64 -12.63
C SER A 87 9.72 18.59 -11.52
N ILE A 88 8.71 18.43 -10.67
CA ILE A 88 8.75 17.46 -9.57
C ILE A 88 8.72 16.02 -10.11
N LEU A 89 7.80 15.75 -11.03
CA LEU A 89 7.57 14.39 -11.53
C LEU A 89 8.71 13.87 -12.41
N PHE A 90 9.40 14.77 -13.13
CA PHE A 90 10.40 14.40 -14.13
C PHE A 90 11.84 14.91 -13.85
N SER A 91 12.09 15.67 -12.77
CA SER A 91 13.47 16.10 -12.41
C SER A 91 14.39 14.95 -11.99
N THR A 92 13.84 13.81 -11.57
CA THR A 92 14.59 12.70 -10.96
C THR A 92 14.80 11.50 -11.88
N SER A 93 14.25 11.51 -13.10
CA SER A 93 14.41 10.39 -14.02
C SER A 93 15.82 10.37 -14.63
N ASN A 94 16.76 9.74 -13.94
CA ASN A 94 18.02 9.25 -14.55
C ASN A 94 17.78 8.15 -15.60
N THR A 95 16.52 7.72 -15.78
CA THR A 95 16.10 6.67 -16.71
C THR A 95 15.49 7.27 -17.97
N GLY A 96 16.31 7.71 -18.92
CA GLY A 96 15.96 7.73 -20.36
C GLY A 96 14.74 8.54 -20.83
N PHE A 97 14.09 9.38 -20.01
CA PHE A 97 12.92 10.18 -20.41
C PHE A 97 13.30 11.46 -21.16
N SER A 98 14.23 11.37 -22.11
CA SER A 98 14.63 12.49 -22.97
C SER A 98 13.53 12.98 -23.93
N ASN A 99 12.33 12.37 -23.93
CA ASN A 99 11.29 12.60 -24.93
C ASN A 99 9.89 12.96 -24.36
N TYR A 100 9.68 13.05 -23.04
CA TYR A 100 8.40 13.56 -22.54
C TYR A 100 8.43 15.09 -22.60
N ASN A 101 8.00 15.67 -23.72
CA ASN A 101 7.91 17.11 -23.85
C ASN A 101 6.84 17.66 -22.89
N LEU A 102 7.09 18.82 -22.29
CA LEU A 102 6.14 19.56 -21.45
C LEU A 102 4.77 19.71 -22.12
N GLU A 103 4.73 19.94 -23.44
CA GLU A 103 3.47 20.02 -24.19
C GLU A 103 2.62 18.75 -24.06
N LYS A 104 3.25 17.57 -24.14
CA LYS A 104 2.58 16.27 -23.97
C LYS A 104 2.08 16.09 -22.54
N PHE A 105 2.89 16.47 -21.56
CA PHE A 105 2.49 16.47 -20.14
C PHE A 105 1.26 17.36 -19.91
N VAL A 106 1.29 18.60 -20.41
CA VAL A 106 0.18 19.57 -20.30
C VAL A 106 -1.09 19.04 -20.97
N SER A 107 -0.99 18.23 -22.03
CA SER A 107 -2.17 17.58 -22.65
C SER A 107 -2.80 16.43 -21.84
N TYR A 108 -2.10 15.91 -20.82
CA TYR A 108 -2.56 14.77 -20.01
C TYR A 108 -2.94 15.13 -18.58
N ILE A 109 -2.51 16.29 -18.11
CA ILE A 109 -2.97 16.88 -16.86
C ILE A 109 -4.32 17.59 -17.09
N GLU A 110 -5.20 17.53 -16.09
CA GLU A 110 -6.50 18.19 -16.16
C GLU A 110 -6.78 18.94 -14.86
N PHE A 111 -6.94 20.25 -14.95
CA PHE A 111 -7.40 21.08 -13.85
C PHE A 111 -8.87 20.77 -13.56
N LYS A 112 -9.20 20.50 -12.29
CA LYS A 112 -10.56 20.15 -11.86
C LYS A 112 -11.28 21.24 -11.07
N GLY A 113 -10.56 22.28 -10.66
CA GLY A 113 -11.10 23.39 -9.91
C GLY A 113 -10.32 23.69 -8.63
N LEU A 114 -10.82 24.68 -7.90
CA LEU A 114 -10.25 25.21 -6.67
C LEU A 114 -11.14 24.86 -5.48
N TYR A 115 -10.53 24.54 -4.35
CA TYR A 115 -11.20 24.49 -3.06
C TYR A 115 -10.56 25.53 -2.14
N ILE A 116 -11.38 26.32 -1.45
CA ILE A 116 -10.90 27.40 -0.59
C ILE A 116 -11.17 27.00 0.86
N CYS A 117 -10.12 27.00 1.66
CA CYS A 117 -10.21 26.85 3.10
C CYS A 117 -9.47 28.03 3.73
N GLU A 118 -10.19 28.89 4.46
CA GLU A 118 -9.63 30.12 5.02
C GLU A 118 -9.02 31.01 3.92
N ASN A 119 -7.71 31.25 3.95
CA ASN A 119 -6.96 32.00 2.94
C ASN A 119 -6.08 31.11 2.04
N ASN A 120 -6.22 29.79 2.16
CA ASN A 120 -5.47 28.83 1.36
C ASN A 120 -6.30 28.37 0.17
N VAL A 121 -5.66 28.29 -0.99
CA VAL A 121 -6.26 27.84 -2.24
C VAL A 121 -5.70 26.46 -2.58
N TYR A 122 -6.58 25.45 -2.53
CA TYR A 122 -6.27 24.07 -2.90
C TYR A 122 -6.61 23.85 -4.38
N VAL A 123 -5.62 23.52 -5.18
CA VAL A 123 -5.76 23.34 -6.63
C VAL A 123 -5.84 21.87 -6.97
N PHE A 124 -7.02 21.39 -7.36
CA PHE A 124 -7.24 19.98 -7.68
C PHE A 124 -6.84 19.68 -9.12
N ILE A 125 -5.94 18.70 -9.27
CA ILE A 125 -5.29 18.39 -10.53
C ILE A 125 -5.36 16.89 -10.76
N ASP A 126 -5.95 16.50 -11.87
CA ASP A 126 -6.08 15.10 -12.26
C ASP A 126 -4.86 14.67 -13.11
N LEU A 127 -4.12 13.69 -12.59
CA LEU A 127 -2.96 13.06 -13.18
C LEU A 127 -3.26 11.66 -13.75
N THR A 128 -4.54 11.29 -13.86
CA THR A 128 -4.98 9.95 -14.32
C THR A 128 -4.37 9.54 -15.65
N LYS A 129 -4.26 10.46 -16.61
CA LYS A 129 -3.69 10.20 -17.94
C LYS A 129 -2.16 10.34 -17.98
N VAL A 130 -1.53 10.76 -16.88
CA VAL A 130 -0.07 10.93 -16.82
C VAL A 130 0.58 9.59 -16.48
N GLU A 131 1.44 9.14 -17.38
CA GLU A 131 2.28 7.96 -17.19
C GLU A 131 3.48 8.31 -16.31
N ILE A 132 3.49 7.79 -15.09
CA ILE A 132 4.56 7.98 -14.12
C ILE A 132 5.14 6.61 -13.82
N ASN A 133 6.32 6.33 -14.38
CA ASN A 133 6.97 5.01 -14.33
C ASN A 133 8.05 4.93 -13.25
N ASN A 134 7.83 5.53 -12.08
CA ASN A 134 8.76 5.44 -10.97
C ASN A 134 8.23 4.49 -9.89
N ASN A 135 8.50 3.21 -10.10
CA ASN A 135 8.00 2.14 -9.24
C ASN A 135 9.00 1.75 -8.13
N LEU A 136 10.29 1.98 -8.36
CA LEU A 136 11.34 1.81 -7.36
C LEU A 136 11.48 3.10 -6.56
N MET A 137 11.03 3.08 -5.33
CA MET A 137 10.98 4.26 -4.48
C MET A 137 11.95 4.12 -3.31
N SER A 138 12.70 5.18 -3.03
CA SER A 138 13.59 5.28 -1.86
C SER A 138 12.98 6.21 -0.82
N LYS A 139 13.47 6.17 0.41
CA LYS A 139 13.05 7.10 1.47
C LYS A 139 13.20 8.56 1.03
N ASN A 140 14.23 8.86 0.23
CA ASN A 140 14.54 10.20 -0.26
C ASN A 140 13.82 10.55 -1.58
N SER A 141 12.87 9.72 -2.03
CA SER A 141 12.03 10.08 -3.18
C SER A 141 11.30 11.40 -2.90
N ILE A 142 11.38 12.32 -3.88
CA ILE A 142 10.81 13.67 -3.75
C ILE A 142 9.29 13.65 -3.61
N TYR A 143 8.63 12.71 -4.30
CA TYR A 143 7.18 12.60 -4.28
C TYR A 143 6.74 11.18 -3.96
N TRP A 144 5.51 11.04 -3.50
CA TRP A 144 4.88 9.78 -3.14
C TRP A 144 3.42 9.79 -3.55
N PHE A 145 2.97 8.70 -4.17
CA PHE A 145 1.55 8.44 -4.33
C PHE A 145 1.03 7.72 -3.09
N ALA A 146 0.14 8.41 -2.37
CA ALA A 146 -0.46 8.01 -1.12
C ALA A 146 -1.88 7.47 -1.34
N LEU A 147 -2.22 6.35 -0.71
CA LEU A 147 -3.61 5.91 -0.59
C LEU A 147 -4.34 6.74 0.48
N LEU A 148 -5.67 6.81 0.39
CA LEU A 148 -6.50 7.39 1.46
C LEU A 148 -6.36 6.63 2.79
N ASP A 149 -6.15 5.30 2.75
CA ASP A 149 -5.84 4.52 3.95
C ASP A 149 -4.52 5.00 4.60
N GLU A 150 -3.49 5.29 3.79
CA GLU A 150 -2.23 5.84 4.28
C GLU A 150 -2.40 7.24 4.87
N ILE A 151 -3.19 8.11 4.21
CA ILE A 151 -3.44 9.49 4.66
C ILE A 151 -4.26 9.53 5.95
N VAL A 152 -5.44 8.89 5.95
CA VAL A 152 -6.43 9.06 7.01
C VAL A 152 -6.20 8.09 8.17
N ASN A 153 -5.95 6.81 7.87
CA ASN A 153 -5.90 5.77 8.89
C ASN A 153 -4.48 5.55 9.42
N LYS A 154 -3.48 5.44 8.54
CA LYS A 154 -2.09 5.18 8.94
C LYS A 154 -1.33 6.46 9.27
N LYS A 155 -1.67 7.58 8.63
CA LYS A 155 -1.00 8.89 8.70
C LYS A 155 0.49 8.84 8.37
N GLN A 156 0.89 7.86 7.55
CA GLN A 156 2.28 7.65 7.12
C GLN A 156 2.36 6.73 5.90
N ILE A 157 3.46 6.86 5.15
CA ILE A 157 3.87 5.94 4.09
C ILE A 157 5.24 5.41 4.42
N CYS A 158 5.40 4.08 4.54
CA CYS A 158 6.71 3.46 4.76
C CYS A 158 7.50 4.10 5.93
N ASN A 159 6.84 4.36 7.06
CA ASN A 159 7.36 5.09 8.24
C ASN A 159 7.76 6.57 7.99
N ILE A 160 7.32 7.17 6.89
CA ILE A 160 7.42 8.61 6.64
C ILE A 160 6.07 9.23 7.05
N PRO A 161 6.02 10.07 8.10
CA PRO A 161 4.77 10.67 8.56
C PRO A 161 4.14 11.58 7.50
N ILE A 162 2.81 11.63 7.47
CA ILE A 162 2.05 12.57 6.65
C ILE A 162 1.62 13.75 7.54
N SER A 163 1.71 14.96 7.01
CA SER A 163 1.28 16.19 7.68
C SER A 163 -0.18 16.07 8.15
N CYS A 164 -0.48 16.63 9.33
CA CYS A 164 -1.84 16.66 9.84
C CYS A 164 -2.76 17.48 8.94
N GLU A 165 -2.25 18.52 8.27
CA GLU A 165 -3.05 19.37 7.37
C GLU A 165 -3.61 18.58 6.18
N VAL A 166 -2.81 17.67 5.61
CA VAL A 166 -3.28 16.72 4.58
C VAL A 166 -4.41 15.87 5.13
N THR A 167 -4.21 15.31 6.32
CA THR A 167 -5.20 14.44 6.97
C THR A 167 -6.51 15.18 7.27
N ASP A 168 -6.39 16.40 7.79
CA ASP A 168 -7.50 17.24 8.22
C ASP A 168 -8.33 17.73 7.02
N LEU A 169 -7.71 17.96 5.86
CA LEU A 169 -8.44 18.27 4.62
C LEU A 169 -9.47 17.18 4.30
N PHE A 170 -9.08 15.90 4.34
CA PHE A 170 -9.96 14.78 4.02
C PHE A 170 -10.96 14.48 5.14
N LEU A 171 -10.54 14.58 6.41
CA LEU A 171 -11.44 14.37 7.55
C LEU A 171 -12.55 15.43 7.61
N THR A 172 -12.23 16.68 7.25
CA THR A 172 -13.19 17.79 7.22
C THR A 172 -14.09 17.72 5.98
N ASN A 173 -13.60 17.15 4.88
CA ASN A 173 -14.29 17.09 3.59
C ASN A 173 -14.36 15.65 3.07
N SER A 174 -15.22 14.86 3.69
CA SER A 174 -15.37 13.42 3.41
C SER A 174 -15.74 13.10 1.95
N GLU A 175 -16.27 14.07 1.21
CA GLU A 175 -16.62 14.00 -0.20
C GLU A 175 -15.40 13.79 -1.10
N PHE A 176 -14.20 14.18 -0.66
CA PHE A 176 -12.94 13.89 -1.37
C PHE A 176 -12.41 12.47 -1.11
N ILE A 177 -13.01 11.73 -0.17
CA ILE A 177 -12.57 10.38 0.18
C ILE A 177 -13.23 9.33 -0.73
N TYR A 178 -14.54 9.44 -0.96
CA TYR A 178 -15.32 8.34 -1.53
C TYR A 178 -15.65 8.52 -3.01
N PHE A 179 -15.43 7.46 -3.78
CA PHE A 179 -16.13 7.27 -5.04
C PHE A 179 -17.49 6.62 -4.81
N LYS A 180 -18.42 6.87 -5.73
CA LYS A 180 -19.69 6.15 -5.78
C LYS A 180 -19.84 5.42 -7.10
N ASN A 181 -20.50 4.26 -7.07
CA ASN A 181 -20.86 3.52 -8.28
C ASN A 181 -22.14 4.08 -8.92
N SER A 182 -22.58 3.46 -10.02
CA SER A 182 -23.82 3.81 -10.74
C SER A 182 -25.11 3.70 -9.91
N LYS A 183 -25.07 3.03 -8.74
CA LYS A 183 -26.18 2.90 -7.78
C LYS A 183 -26.06 3.88 -6.61
N GLU A 184 -25.13 4.83 -6.68
CA GLU A 184 -24.80 5.78 -5.60
C GLU A 184 -24.23 5.13 -4.33
N GLU A 185 -23.78 3.88 -4.41
CA GLU A 185 -23.13 3.16 -3.30
C GLU A 185 -21.63 3.50 -3.28
N GLN A 186 -21.06 3.62 -2.09
CA GLN A 186 -19.63 3.89 -1.93
C GLN A 186 -18.79 2.73 -2.46
N ILE A 187 -17.80 3.04 -3.29
CA ILE A 187 -16.77 2.09 -3.70
C ILE A 187 -15.78 1.95 -2.55
N GLU A 188 -15.43 0.72 -2.22
CA GLU A 188 -14.44 0.39 -1.21
C GLU A 188 -13.10 1.11 -1.46
N ILE A 189 -12.49 1.61 -0.39
CA ILE A 189 -11.13 2.17 -0.42
C ILE A 189 -10.15 1.04 -0.12
N PRO A 190 -9.11 0.84 -0.93
CA PRO A 190 -8.14 -0.21 -0.66
C PRO A 190 -7.34 0.10 0.61
N THR A 191 -7.04 -0.95 1.37
CA THR A 191 -6.10 -0.91 2.49
C THR A 191 -4.67 -1.03 1.97
N VAL A 192 -3.72 -0.29 2.56
CA VAL A 192 -2.30 -0.48 2.25
C VAL A 192 -1.77 -1.74 2.95
N VAL A 193 -1.16 -2.62 2.17
CA VAL A 193 -0.50 -3.83 2.67
C VAL A 193 0.83 -4.05 1.97
N TYR A 194 1.63 -4.95 2.52
CA TYR A 194 3.00 -5.18 2.07
C TYR A 194 3.31 -6.67 1.93
N THR A 195 4.23 -6.98 1.03
CA THR A 195 4.99 -8.25 1.03
C THR A 195 6.46 -7.96 1.23
N GLY A 196 7.22 -8.94 1.70
CA GLY A 196 8.67 -8.86 1.81
C GLY A 196 9.31 -10.07 1.16
N THR A 197 10.40 -9.86 0.43
CA THR A 197 11.06 -10.93 -0.33
C THR A 197 12.55 -10.61 -0.53
N HIS A 198 13.28 -11.60 -1.02
CA HIS A 198 14.67 -11.41 -1.44
C HIS A 198 14.72 -10.64 -2.77
N GLU A 199 15.74 -9.79 -2.98
CA GLU A 199 15.81 -8.84 -4.12
C GLU A 199 15.50 -9.43 -5.50
N LYS A 200 15.94 -10.66 -5.77
CA LYS A 200 15.73 -11.35 -7.06
C LYS A 200 14.27 -11.59 -7.41
N ASN A 201 13.40 -11.63 -6.41
CA ASN A 201 11.96 -11.81 -6.59
C ASN A 201 11.20 -10.48 -6.53
N LEU A 202 11.84 -9.39 -6.07
CA LEU A 202 11.16 -8.14 -5.76
C LEU A 202 10.56 -7.48 -7.00
N GLU A 203 11.35 -7.32 -8.06
CA GLU A 203 10.87 -6.76 -9.33
C GLU A 203 9.84 -7.67 -10.00
N PHE A 204 10.02 -8.99 -9.88
CA PHE A 204 9.07 -9.97 -10.40
C PHE A 204 7.70 -9.86 -9.69
N GLU A 205 7.68 -9.83 -8.36
CA GLU A 205 6.47 -9.63 -7.55
C GLU A 205 5.83 -8.27 -7.84
N PHE A 206 6.63 -7.23 -8.09
CA PHE A 206 6.10 -5.93 -8.48
C PHE A 206 5.42 -5.96 -9.86
N ILE A 207 6.00 -6.65 -10.85
CA ILE A 207 5.43 -6.70 -12.21
C ILE A 207 4.21 -7.62 -12.28
N PHE A 208 4.28 -8.79 -11.64
CA PHE A 208 3.30 -9.87 -11.77
C PHE A 208 2.37 -10.01 -10.56
N GLY A 209 2.48 -9.11 -9.58
CA GLY A 209 1.75 -9.22 -8.32
C GLY A 209 2.30 -10.31 -7.41
N ASN A 210 1.65 -10.44 -6.26
CA ASN A 210 2.01 -11.45 -5.28
C ASN A 210 1.58 -12.83 -5.80
N SER A 211 2.38 -13.86 -5.53
CA SER A 211 2.03 -15.23 -5.91
C SER A 211 1.09 -15.86 -4.86
N ALA A 212 0.15 -16.70 -5.32
CA ALA A 212 -0.68 -17.45 -4.41
C ALA A 212 0.17 -18.45 -3.61
N SER A 213 -0.08 -18.56 -2.30
CA SER A 213 0.48 -19.59 -1.45
C SER A 213 -0.15 -20.95 -1.75
N ASP A 214 0.48 -22.01 -1.24
CA ASP A 214 -0.07 -23.36 -1.32
C ASP A 214 -1.09 -23.66 -0.21
N ASN A 215 -1.77 -24.81 -0.34
CA ASN A 215 -2.78 -25.27 0.63
C ASN A 215 -2.19 -25.63 2.00
N SER A 216 -0.86 -25.69 2.15
CA SER A 216 -0.20 -25.92 3.43
C SER A 216 -0.19 -24.66 4.32
N SER A 217 -0.52 -23.51 3.76
CA SER A 217 -0.66 -22.25 4.49
C SER A 217 -1.84 -22.29 5.48
N ILE A 218 -1.74 -21.50 6.56
CA ILE A 218 -2.69 -21.52 7.69
C ILE A 218 -4.15 -21.26 7.29
N LEU A 219 -4.40 -20.49 6.22
CA LEU A 219 -5.74 -20.21 5.68
C LEU A 219 -5.92 -20.74 4.25
N SER A 220 -5.25 -21.86 3.93
CA SER A 220 -5.20 -22.45 2.59
C SER A 220 -4.49 -21.56 1.56
N SER A 221 -4.53 -21.96 0.29
CA SER A 221 -3.98 -21.18 -0.82
C SER A 221 -4.62 -19.80 -0.90
N GLY A 222 -3.84 -18.77 -1.24
CA GLY A 222 -4.36 -17.40 -1.38
C GLY A 222 -3.23 -16.40 -1.51
N PHE A 223 -3.55 -15.12 -1.60
CA PHE A 223 -2.56 -14.06 -1.69
C PHE A 223 -2.36 -13.45 -0.30
N TYR A 224 -1.17 -13.66 0.27
CA TYR A 224 -0.85 -13.30 1.66
C TYR A 224 -0.07 -11.99 1.71
N PHE A 225 -0.57 -11.06 2.51
CA PHE A 225 0.04 -9.76 2.75
C PHE A 225 0.13 -9.50 4.25
N THR A 226 0.91 -8.50 4.62
CA THR A 226 1.16 -8.12 6.00
C THR A 226 1.31 -6.59 6.12
N ASP A 227 1.52 -6.09 7.32
CA ASP A 227 1.92 -4.70 7.54
C ASP A 227 3.39 -4.42 7.16
N TYR A 228 3.78 -3.14 7.29
CA TYR A 228 5.12 -2.67 6.96
C TYR A 228 6.22 -3.40 7.74
N ASN A 229 6.11 -3.49 9.07
CA ASN A 229 7.17 -4.07 9.90
C ASN A 229 7.37 -5.57 9.61
N ASN A 230 6.30 -6.34 9.49
CA ASN A 230 6.44 -7.76 9.13
C ASN A 230 6.88 -7.97 7.68
N ALA A 231 6.65 -7.03 6.76
CA ALA A 231 7.27 -7.12 5.45
C ALA A 231 8.81 -7.04 5.56
N PHE A 232 9.37 -6.29 6.51
CA PHE A 232 10.81 -6.35 6.81
C PHE A 232 11.23 -7.69 7.40
N ARG A 233 10.39 -8.35 8.20
CA ARG A 233 10.65 -9.72 8.65
C ARG A 233 10.85 -10.64 7.45
N LEU A 234 9.92 -10.62 6.49
CA LEU A 234 9.92 -11.50 5.33
C LEU A 234 11.00 -11.13 4.30
N GLY A 235 11.30 -9.84 4.15
CA GLY A 235 12.33 -9.33 3.23
C GLY A 235 13.73 -9.25 3.83
N GLY A 236 13.88 -9.40 5.14
CA GLY A 236 15.16 -9.25 5.85
C GLY A 236 15.79 -10.56 6.29
N TRP A 237 14.99 -11.59 6.56
CA TRP A 237 15.45 -12.87 7.09
C TRP A 237 14.71 -14.06 6.46
N SER A 238 15.35 -15.22 6.48
CA SER A 238 14.68 -16.51 6.25
C SER A 238 13.68 -16.80 7.37
N LEU A 239 12.63 -17.57 7.05
CA LEU A 239 11.52 -17.82 7.96
C LEU A 239 11.95 -18.49 9.27
N ASP A 240 12.96 -19.37 9.20
CA ASP A 240 13.49 -20.14 10.32
C ASP A 240 14.85 -19.62 10.83
N TYR A 241 15.30 -18.45 10.35
CA TYR A 241 16.61 -17.86 10.66
C TYR A 241 17.81 -18.78 10.32
N LYS A 242 17.63 -19.71 9.36
CA LYS A 242 18.72 -20.55 8.85
C LYS A 242 19.18 -20.12 7.46
N ASP A 243 20.26 -20.74 7.02
CA ASP A 243 20.79 -20.52 5.68
C ASP A 243 19.80 -20.92 4.60
N GLU A 244 19.59 -20.02 3.65
CA GLU A 244 18.72 -20.25 2.51
C GLU A 244 19.51 -20.19 1.20
N PHE A 245 19.16 -21.08 0.27
CA PHE A 245 19.77 -21.16 -1.05
C PHE A 245 18.70 -20.99 -2.12
N LYS A 246 18.88 -19.99 -2.99
CA LYS A 246 18.02 -19.79 -4.17
C LYS A 246 18.85 -20.00 -5.43
N TYR A 247 18.40 -20.91 -6.29
CA TYR A 247 19.10 -21.28 -7.53
C TYR A 247 20.56 -21.72 -7.29
N GLY A 248 20.79 -22.52 -6.25
CA GLY A 248 22.12 -23.03 -5.89
C GLY A 248 23.08 -21.98 -5.30
N LYS A 249 22.63 -20.74 -5.06
CA LYS A 249 23.43 -19.70 -4.42
C LYS A 249 22.88 -19.38 -3.03
N LYS A 250 23.76 -19.34 -2.03
CA LYS A 250 23.42 -18.88 -0.68
C LYS A 250 22.97 -17.41 -0.76
N VAL A 251 21.79 -17.11 -0.23
CA VAL A 251 21.20 -15.76 -0.21
C VAL A 251 21.26 -15.09 1.17
N THR A 252 21.69 -15.84 2.19
CA THR A 252 21.92 -15.35 3.55
C THR A 252 23.40 -15.03 3.76
N GLU A 253 23.71 -13.98 4.55
CA GLU A 253 25.11 -13.56 4.77
C GLU A 253 25.74 -14.09 6.06
N VAL A 254 24.94 -14.26 7.12
CA VAL A 254 25.41 -14.57 8.48
C VAL A 254 24.62 -15.75 9.04
N GLU A 255 25.21 -16.48 9.99
CA GLU A 255 24.45 -17.29 10.96
C GLU A 255 23.33 -16.39 11.52
N ASN A 256 22.07 -16.85 11.52
CA ASN A 256 20.80 -16.12 11.76
C ASN A 256 19.97 -15.82 10.50
N GLY A 257 20.32 -16.32 9.31
CA GLY A 257 19.40 -16.34 8.16
C GLY A 257 19.06 -14.96 7.57
N LYS A 258 19.80 -13.92 7.94
CA LYS A 258 19.64 -12.56 7.39
C LYS A 258 20.04 -12.54 5.92
N TYR A 259 19.18 -11.99 5.07
CA TYR A 259 19.44 -11.91 3.63
C TYR A 259 20.53 -10.89 3.29
N SER A 260 21.25 -11.19 2.20
CA SER A 260 22.25 -10.28 1.65
C SER A 260 21.63 -9.03 1.07
N LYS A 261 20.47 -9.15 0.43
CA LYS A 261 19.68 -8.03 -0.05
C LYS A 261 18.23 -8.45 -0.20
N GLY A 262 17.34 -7.59 0.25
CA GLY A 262 15.91 -7.84 0.20
C GLY A 262 15.15 -6.54 0.04
N GLY A 263 13.85 -6.68 -0.09
CA GLY A 263 12.97 -5.56 -0.31
C GLY A 263 11.55 -5.87 0.10
N ILE A 264 10.73 -4.84 0.02
CA ILE A 264 9.30 -4.90 0.26
C ILE A 264 8.55 -4.35 -0.94
N THR A 265 7.37 -4.89 -1.20
CA THR A 265 6.44 -4.37 -2.20
C THR A 265 5.20 -3.87 -1.48
N ARG A 266 4.77 -2.66 -1.82
CA ARG A 266 3.57 -2.00 -1.30
C ARG A 266 2.42 -2.25 -2.25
N TYR A 267 1.24 -2.58 -1.73
CA TYR A 267 0.04 -2.88 -2.51
C TYR A 267 -1.16 -2.08 -2.02
N ALA A 268 -2.05 -1.78 -2.95
CA ALA A 268 -3.45 -1.50 -2.66
C ALA A 268 -4.19 -2.84 -2.61
N LEU A 269 -4.88 -3.16 -1.49
CA LEU A 269 -5.67 -4.37 -1.33
C LEU A 269 -7.14 -4.04 -1.04
N PHE A 270 -8.04 -4.56 -1.86
CA PHE A 270 -9.49 -4.56 -1.65
C PHE A 270 -9.88 -5.82 -0.89
N LEU A 271 -10.45 -5.63 0.30
CA LEU A 271 -10.82 -6.72 1.20
C LEU A 271 -12.21 -7.29 0.85
N GLY A 272 -13.11 -6.49 0.27
CA GLY A 272 -14.47 -6.92 -0.08
C GLY A 272 -15.24 -7.41 1.14
N ASN A 273 -15.96 -8.53 1.01
CA ASN A 273 -16.57 -9.20 2.17
C ASN A 273 -15.48 -9.89 3.01
N ASN A 274 -14.95 -9.18 4.00
CA ASN A 274 -13.82 -9.61 4.82
C ASN A 274 -14.25 -10.40 6.06
N LEU A 275 -13.58 -11.53 6.31
CA LEU A 275 -13.68 -12.28 7.57
C LEU A 275 -12.58 -11.84 8.54
N ILE A 276 -12.96 -11.32 9.70
CA ILE A 276 -12.02 -11.12 10.81
C ILE A 276 -12.01 -12.40 11.64
N LYS A 277 -10.90 -13.14 11.61
CA LYS A 277 -10.80 -14.41 12.33
C LYS A 277 -10.21 -14.19 13.72
N MET A 278 -10.86 -14.79 14.71
CA MET A 278 -10.52 -14.70 16.13
C MET A 278 -10.10 -16.07 16.66
N ASN A 279 -9.76 -16.16 17.95
CA ASN A 279 -9.38 -17.40 18.61
C ASN A 279 -10.26 -17.67 19.84
N TYR A 280 -11.57 -17.56 19.70
CA TYR A 280 -12.48 -17.80 20.83
C TYR A 280 -12.58 -19.29 21.15
N PRO A 281 -12.82 -19.67 22.43
CA PRO A 281 -12.94 -21.07 22.82
C PRO A 281 -14.05 -21.86 22.10
N ASN A 282 -15.08 -21.16 21.62
CA ASN A 282 -16.23 -21.76 20.93
C ASN A 282 -16.11 -21.72 19.40
N ASP A 283 -15.03 -21.18 18.85
CA ASP A 283 -14.81 -21.17 17.40
C ASP A 283 -14.61 -22.60 16.89
N THR A 284 -15.11 -22.85 15.67
CA THR A 284 -14.97 -24.16 15.02
C THR A 284 -13.50 -24.49 14.79
N ILE A 285 -13.14 -25.75 15.03
CA ILE A 285 -11.79 -26.24 14.76
C ILE A 285 -11.61 -26.60 13.28
N ASP A 286 -10.37 -26.51 12.82
CA ASP A 286 -9.94 -26.98 11.51
C ASP A 286 -9.92 -28.52 11.47
N GLU A 287 -10.90 -29.10 10.78
CA GLU A 287 -11.04 -30.56 10.59
C GLU A 287 -10.44 -31.05 9.26
N SER A 288 -9.66 -30.22 8.57
CA SER A 288 -9.01 -30.61 7.33
C SER A 288 -8.09 -31.82 7.50
N GLU A 289 -7.94 -32.60 6.43
CA GLU A 289 -7.01 -33.73 6.44
C GLU A 289 -5.56 -33.27 6.66
N ILE A 290 -5.19 -32.09 6.14
CA ILE A 290 -3.87 -31.47 6.39
C ILE A 290 -3.66 -31.25 7.90
N LYS A 291 -4.66 -30.70 8.60
CA LYS A 291 -4.57 -30.47 10.05
C LYS A 291 -4.47 -31.78 10.81
N LYS A 292 -5.30 -32.77 10.46
CA LYS A 292 -5.29 -34.11 11.08
C LYS A 292 -3.94 -34.79 10.89
N GLU A 293 -3.36 -34.74 9.69
CA GLU A 293 -2.04 -35.29 9.40
C GLU A 293 -0.94 -34.60 10.22
N ARG A 294 -0.98 -33.27 10.35
CA ARG A 294 -0.04 -32.49 11.16
C ARG A 294 -0.13 -32.76 12.66
N LEU A 295 -1.32 -33.13 13.13
CA LEU A 295 -1.54 -33.54 14.52
C LEU A 295 -1.29 -35.04 14.78
N ASN A 296 -1.03 -35.82 13.73
CA ASN A 296 -0.85 -37.25 13.89
C ASN A 296 0.58 -37.59 14.34
N ASN A 297 0.75 -37.78 15.65
CA ASN A 297 2.03 -38.12 16.29
C ASN A 297 2.52 -39.57 16.03
N THR A 298 1.88 -40.34 15.14
CA THR A 298 2.27 -41.75 14.89
C THR A 298 3.44 -41.90 13.90
N PHE A 299 3.93 -40.83 13.28
CA PHE A 299 5.09 -40.92 12.38
C PHE A 299 6.39 -40.94 13.19
N SER A 300 7.09 -42.08 13.16
CA SER A 300 8.43 -42.29 13.73
C SER A 300 9.55 -41.57 12.98
N ASP A 301 9.22 -40.77 11.96
CA ASP A 301 10.19 -40.07 11.14
C ASP A 301 10.75 -38.88 11.90
N ALA A 302 11.88 -39.12 12.57
CA ALA A 302 12.65 -38.12 13.31
C ALA A 302 12.97 -36.86 12.47
N ASP A 303 12.94 -36.94 11.14
CA ASP A 303 13.14 -35.83 10.22
C ASP A 303 11.90 -34.95 10.01
N ARG A 304 10.67 -35.49 10.11
CA ARG A 304 9.41 -34.71 10.05
C ARG A 304 9.13 -33.97 11.36
N MET A 305 9.44 -34.59 12.51
CA MET A 305 9.32 -33.93 13.82
C MET A 305 10.31 -32.78 14.03
N LYS A 306 11.41 -32.71 13.26
CA LYS A 306 12.40 -31.64 13.36
C LYS A 306 11.96 -30.31 12.75
N THR A 307 10.93 -30.33 11.89
CA THR A 307 10.49 -29.16 11.12
C THR A 307 9.08 -28.68 11.46
N LEU A 308 8.22 -29.55 11.99
CA LEU A 308 6.83 -29.22 12.33
C LEU A 308 6.68 -28.94 13.84
N ASP A 309 6.23 -27.73 14.17
CA ASP A 309 5.93 -27.32 15.55
C ASP A 309 4.55 -27.85 15.96
N TYR A 310 4.49 -29.10 16.45
CA TYR A 310 3.25 -29.76 16.87
C TYR A 310 2.45 -28.93 17.89
N THR A 311 3.15 -28.27 18.81
CA THR A 311 2.54 -27.41 19.83
C THR A 311 1.81 -26.25 19.16
N TYR A 312 2.46 -25.59 18.19
CA TYR A 312 1.86 -24.51 17.40
C TYR A 312 0.65 -24.99 16.57
N GLU A 313 0.73 -26.18 15.97
CA GLU A 313 -0.39 -26.75 15.20
C GLU A 313 -1.62 -26.99 16.10
N LYS A 314 -1.42 -27.48 17.31
CA LYS A 314 -2.51 -27.65 18.29
C LYS A 314 -3.11 -26.31 18.72
N MET A 315 -2.27 -25.29 18.93
CA MET A 315 -2.72 -23.97 19.36
C MET A 315 -3.50 -23.20 18.29
N THR A 316 -3.25 -23.51 17.02
CA THR A 316 -3.89 -22.82 15.89
C THR A 316 -5.14 -23.52 15.39
N LEU A 317 -5.66 -24.55 16.09
CA LEU A 317 -6.80 -25.34 15.64
C LEU A 317 -8.06 -24.53 15.30
N ARG A 318 -8.34 -23.46 16.05
CA ARG A 318 -9.52 -22.61 15.83
C ARG A 318 -9.26 -21.46 14.84
N ILE A 319 -7.98 -21.25 14.49
CA ILE A 319 -7.53 -20.17 13.63
C ILE A 319 -7.30 -20.68 12.20
N SER A 320 -6.72 -21.86 12.05
CA SER A 320 -6.43 -22.41 10.72
C SER A 320 -7.69 -22.79 9.96
N ASP A 321 -7.57 -22.86 8.63
CA ASP A 321 -8.57 -23.35 7.70
C ASP A 321 -7.83 -23.79 6.43
N HIS A 322 -7.16 -24.95 6.50
CA HIS A 322 -6.37 -25.45 5.37
C HIS A 322 -7.23 -25.87 4.16
N ASP A 323 -8.50 -26.21 4.38
CA ASP A 323 -9.46 -26.50 3.30
C ASP A 323 -9.97 -25.22 2.60
N GLY A 324 -9.73 -24.05 3.20
CA GLY A 324 -10.10 -22.75 2.63
C GLY A 324 -11.61 -22.57 2.55
N LEU A 325 -12.36 -23.11 3.51
CA LEU A 325 -13.82 -23.05 3.55
C LEU A 325 -14.33 -21.60 3.62
N TRP A 326 -13.56 -20.70 4.22
CA TRP A 326 -13.86 -19.27 4.26
C TRP A 326 -14.12 -18.66 2.87
N LYS A 327 -13.46 -19.15 1.81
CA LYS A 327 -13.58 -18.61 0.43
C LYS A 327 -14.99 -18.74 -0.15
N GLN A 328 -15.82 -19.62 0.41
CA GLN A 328 -17.21 -19.81 -0.03
C GLN A 328 -18.08 -18.60 0.28
N ASN A 329 -17.78 -17.87 1.36
CA ASN A 329 -18.61 -16.78 1.87
C ASN A 329 -17.89 -15.43 1.87
N TYR A 330 -16.56 -15.41 1.83
CA TYR A 330 -15.76 -14.21 2.00
C TYR A 330 -14.80 -14.00 0.83
N ASP A 331 -14.36 -12.76 0.64
CA ASP A 331 -13.39 -12.34 -0.38
C ASP A 331 -11.97 -12.28 0.19
N SER A 332 -11.86 -12.00 1.48
CA SER A 332 -10.60 -11.96 2.21
C SER A 332 -10.76 -12.38 3.67
N VAL A 333 -9.62 -12.61 4.32
CA VAL A 333 -9.52 -12.87 5.76
C VAL A 333 -8.45 -11.96 6.36
N TYR A 334 -8.75 -11.38 7.51
CA TYR A 334 -7.79 -10.67 8.35
C TYR A 334 -7.51 -11.43 9.64
N LEU A 335 -6.23 -11.60 9.93
CA LEU A 335 -5.71 -12.12 11.20
C LEU A 335 -4.87 -11.03 11.87
N GLY A 336 -5.37 -10.48 12.98
CA GLY A 336 -4.63 -9.54 13.81
C GLY A 336 -3.59 -10.22 14.69
N LYS A 337 -3.06 -9.48 15.68
CA LYS A 337 -2.19 -10.03 16.73
C LYS A 337 -3.04 -10.84 17.72
N LEU A 338 -3.25 -12.12 17.40
CA LEU A 338 -4.09 -13.04 18.18
C LEU A 338 -3.28 -13.74 19.27
N GLU A 339 -3.81 -13.77 20.49
CA GLU A 339 -3.26 -14.56 21.59
C GLU A 339 -3.68 -16.03 21.44
N LEU A 340 -2.75 -16.94 21.66
CA LEU A 340 -2.93 -18.39 21.65
C LEU A 340 -3.23 -18.89 23.07
N ASP A 341 -3.64 -20.17 23.18
CA ASP A 341 -4.04 -20.77 24.45
C ASP A 341 -2.93 -20.83 25.52
N ASP A 342 -1.67 -20.65 25.13
CA ASP A 342 -0.51 -20.57 26.03
C ASP A 342 -0.08 -19.14 26.39
N GLY A 343 -0.83 -18.12 25.93
CA GLY A 343 -0.53 -16.71 26.14
C GLY A 343 0.52 -16.13 25.17
N ASN A 344 1.06 -16.93 24.24
CA ASN A 344 1.91 -16.41 23.18
C ASN A 344 1.05 -15.82 22.04
N PHE A 345 1.63 -14.94 21.23
CA PHE A 345 0.95 -14.41 20.05
C PHE A 345 1.18 -15.28 18.81
N LEU A 346 0.18 -15.31 17.92
CA LEU A 346 0.29 -15.92 16.60
C LEU A 346 1.48 -15.32 15.84
N LYS A 347 2.30 -16.19 15.23
CA LYS A 347 3.51 -15.77 14.51
C LYS A 347 3.12 -15.11 13.18
N ASN A 348 3.94 -14.16 12.71
CA ASN A 348 3.81 -13.50 11.41
C ASN A 348 2.47 -12.77 11.20
N THR A 349 1.92 -12.17 12.26
CA THR A 349 0.72 -11.31 12.22
C THR A 349 1.06 -9.84 12.43
N PRO A 350 0.31 -8.89 11.85
CA PRO A 350 -0.97 -9.09 11.15
C PRO A 350 -0.82 -9.75 9.78
N MET A 351 -1.86 -10.44 9.33
CA MET A 351 -1.90 -11.13 8.05
C MET A 351 -3.23 -10.82 7.35
N TYR A 352 -3.15 -10.49 6.07
CA TYR A 352 -4.28 -10.29 5.19
C TYR A 352 -4.20 -11.36 4.11
N VAL A 353 -5.29 -12.10 3.89
CA VAL A 353 -5.35 -13.16 2.89
C VAL A 353 -6.48 -12.84 1.94
N ALA A 354 -6.17 -12.66 0.66
CA ALA A 354 -7.18 -12.46 -0.37
C ALA A 354 -7.34 -13.72 -1.23
N LYS A 355 -8.57 -14.04 -1.64
CA LYS A 355 -8.81 -15.23 -2.47
C LYS A 355 -8.42 -15.02 -3.93
N ASP A 356 -8.67 -13.81 -4.45
CA ASP A 356 -8.57 -13.51 -5.87
C ASP A 356 -7.35 -12.63 -6.18
N TYR A 357 -6.69 -12.91 -7.30
CA TYR A 357 -5.52 -12.13 -7.74
C TYR A 357 -5.86 -10.65 -7.97
N TYR A 358 -7.02 -10.37 -8.55
CA TYR A 358 -7.43 -9.01 -8.90
C TYR A 358 -7.90 -8.15 -7.72
N SER A 359 -7.86 -8.69 -6.50
CA SER A 359 -8.12 -7.94 -5.26
C SER A 359 -6.99 -6.98 -4.90
N HIS A 360 -5.81 -7.11 -5.49
CA HIS A 360 -4.66 -6.29 -5.16
C HIS A 360 -3.97 -5.70 -6.38
N THR A 361 -3.21 -4.63 -6.17
CA THR A 361 -2.37 -4.01 -7.20
C THR A 361 -1.08 -3.49 -6.56
N PRO A 362 0.09 -3.83 -7.10
CA PRO A 362 1.37 -3.24 -6.68
C PRO A 362 1.37 -1.72 -6.90
N LEU A 363 1.85 -0.97 -5.91
CA LEU A 363 1.98 0.48 -5.96
C LEU A 363 3.43 0.93 -6.11
N SER A 364 4.34 0.28 -5.40
CA SER A 364 5.78 0.56 -5.42
C SER A 364 6.55 -0.60 -4.79
N TYR A 365 7.85 -0.68 -5.08
CA TYR A 365 8.76 -1.58 -4.39
C TYR A 365 10.00 -0.82 -3.89
N HIS A 366 10.61 -1.38 -2.85
CA HIS A 366 11.63 -0.70 -2.06
C HIS A 366 12.71 -1.68 -1.62
N TYR A 367 13.97 -1.26 -1.68
CA TYR A 367 15.05 -2.00 -1.05
C TYR A 367 15.11 -1.68 0.44
N ILE A 368 15.40 -2.68 1.25
CA ILE A 368 15.58 -2.53 2.70
C ILE A 368 16.95 -1.92 3.00
N ASP A 369 17.00 -0.90 3.85
CA ASP A 369 18.24 -0.42 4.45
C ASP A 369 18.71 -1.45 5.48
N LYS A 370 19.70 -2.24 5.10
CA LYS A 370 20.27 -3.31 5.93
C LYS A 370 20.83 -2.82 7.26
N THR A 371 21.19 -1.55 7.37
CA THR A 371 21.69 -0.97 8.62
C THR A 371 20.59 -0.82 9.67
N SER A 372 19.32 -0.81 9.23
CA SER A 372 18.15 -0.85 10.14
C SER A 372 17.82 -2.27 10.65
N LEU A 373 18.43 -3.33 10.09
CA LEU A 373 18.14 -4.70 10.46
C LEU A 373 19.05 -5.22 11.58
N GLY A 374 18.46 -5.74 12.66
CA GLY A 374 19.16 -6.46 13.73
C GLY A 374 19.67 -7.85 13.33
N SER A 375 20.14 -8.63 14.31
CA SER A 375 20.45 -10.06 14.14
C SER A 375 19.17 -10.90 13.99
N ILE A 376 18.17 -10.56 14.81
CA ILE A 376 16.81 -11.10 14.76
C ILE A 376 15.82 -9.96 14.49
N PHE A 377 14.60 -10.34 14.12
CA PHE A 377 13.51 -9.40 13.95
C PHE A 377 12.98 -8.93 15.30
N ASP A 378 12.65 -7.64 15.38
CA ASP A 378 12.04 -6.99 16.52
C ASP A 378 10.90 -6.12 15.99
N GLU A 379 9.67 -6.44 16.41
CA GLU A 379 8.45 -5.74 15.97
C GLU A 379 8.44 -4.24 16.32
N ASN A 380 9.24 -3.82 17.30
CA ASN A 380 9.32 -2.44 17.77
C ASN A 380 10.46 -1.65 17.12
N CYS A 381 11.25 -2.27 16.24
CA CYS A 381 12.36 -1.61 15.57
C CYS A 381 11.86 -0.62 14.51
N ASN A 382 12.55 0.52 14.38
CA ASN A 382 12.27 1.48 13.31
C ASN A 382 13.00 1.06 12.03
N TYR A 383 12.40 0.12 11.31
CA TYR A 383 12.89 -0.34 10.02
C TYR A 383 12.80 0.74 8.94
N ARG A 384 13.77 0.72 8.02
CA ARG A 384 13.89 1.75 6.97
C ARG A 384 14.13 1.13 5.61
N ILE A 385 13.52 1.71 4.59
CA ILE A 385 13.91 1.50 3.19
C ILE A 385 15.13 2.39 2.87
N ILE A 386 15.88 2.02 1.82
CA ILE A 386 17.02 2.80 1.30
C ILE A 386 16.56 4.19 0.88
#